data_AF-A0A8J3PA44-F1
#
_entry.id   AF-A0A8J3PA44-F1
#
_cell.length_a   1.000
_cell.length_b   1.000
_cell.length_c   1.000
_cell.angle_alpha   90.00
_cell.angle_beta   90.00
_cell.angle_gamma   90.00
#
_symmetry.space_group_name_H-M   'P 1'
#
loop_
_entity.id
_entity.type
_entity.pdbx_description
1 polymer ?
#
loop_
_entity_poly.entity_id
_entity_poly.type
_entity_poly.pdbx_seq_one_letter_code
_entity_poly.pdbx_strand_id
1 'polypeptide(L)'
;MTIPHRRRTALLAGTIAAALALAVGLTTAASAATLFSDDFEDGNATGWSSSGGSWSVVTDGSRAYRQSSTSADAKSLSGTATWTDYTVSARVKPIAFGNSTRAAGIAARASSTSSFYSLVLVGAGRAELRRTSGGGVTVLAQAATTVTPGAWHTLALQVTGSTLRGSVDGAQLVTATDGSFATGRIGLLGSYASAAFDDVQVVTGSGPDPSPSSPASPPASPTPSTSPPPLPPPGQADGYASVNALGQNGTYGGAGGQTVTVTSAAQLADYAGRAEPFVILVSGRISVSGMITVVANKSIIGVGSTAEITGGGLQMGSTTRPGNNVIVRNLTFRDASDDSVSVHNASHHVWIDHNEFWPGFDGSVDVKRQSTFVTVSWNVFHGTDKSMLLGHSDTFPDDIGRLKVTYHHNLFDGSNQRHPRVRFGEPVHVYNNHYRNVGLYGVASTENAGVVVEGNYFENVAFPCYSTNGYADSAPGRLVQRANAFVNSGPCEANGSVTEPGGLYGYQLDDAATVPAKVAAGAGVGRI
;
A
#
# COMPACT_ATOMS: atom_id res chain seq x y z
N MET A 1 -16.72 38.22 -101.03
CA MET A 1 -18.20 38.14 -101.15
C MET A 1 -18.71 37.36 -99.94
N THR A 2 -19.61 37.97 -99.15
CA THR A 2 -20.51 37.39 -98.11
C THR A 2 -19.94 36.74 -96.82
N ILE A 3 -20.45 37.25 -95.68
CA ILE A 3 -20.25 36.88 -94.25
C ILE A 3 -21.23 35.73 -93.88
N PRO A 4 -20.97 34.84 -92.87
CA PRO A 4 -21.49 35.08 -91.50
C PRO A 4 -20.61 34.59 -90.32
N HIS A 5 -20.84 35.20 -89.15
CA HIS A 5 -20.42 34.80 -87.80
C HIS A 5 -21.05 33.48 -87.30
N ARG A 6 -20.39 32.75 -86.39
CA ARG A 6 -21.00 32.31 -85.10
C ARG A 6 -19.99 31.76 -84.07
N ARG A 7 -20.43 31.87 -82.81
CA ARG A 7 -19.73 31.81 -81.51
C ARG A 7 -19.63 30.40 -80.90
N ARG A 8 -18.64 30.26 -79.99
CA ARG A 8 -18.59 29.51 -78.70
C ARG A 8 -18.91 28.00 -78.72
N THR A 9 -17.96 27.19 -78.25
CA THR A 9 -17.91 26.59 -76.89
C THR A 9 -16.70 25.67 -76.78
N ALA A 10 -15.92 25.80 -75.70
CA ALA A 10 -14.90 24.86 -75.29
C ALA A 10 -15.50 23.90 -74.24
N LEU A 11 -15.20 22.60 -74.32
CA LEU A 11 -15.15 21.73 -73.14
C LEU A 11 -14.30 20.45 -73.39
N LEU A 12 -13.41 20.25 -72.42
CA LEU A 12 -12.67 19.09 -71.89
C LEU A 12 -12.80 17.68 -72.49
N ALA A 13 -11.64 17.03 -72.62
CA ALA A 13 -11.18 15.79 -71.93
C ALA A 13 -10.00 15.22 -72.75
N GLY A 14 -8.87 14.74 -72.24
CA GLY A 14 -8.34 14.45 -70.91
C GLY A 14 -7.20 13.44 -71.13
N THR A 15 -6.08 13.53 -70.42
CA THR A 15 -5.16 12.39 -70.20
C THR A 15 -4.28 12.68 -68.98
N ILE A 16 -4.29 11.73 -68.06
CA ILE A 16 -3.56 11.67 -66.78
C ILE A 16 -2.13 11.19 -67.06
N ALA A 17 -1.13 11.86 -66.47
CA ALA A 17 0.21 11.32 -66.29
C ALA A 17 0.57 11.42 -64.80
N ALA A 18 0.81 10.27 -64.18
CA ALA A 18 1.21 10.15 -62.78
C ALA A 18 2.74 10.30 -62.64
N ALA A 19 3.18 11.19 -61.76
CA ALA A 19 4.57 11.32 -61.35
C ALA A 19 4.77 10.60 -59.99
N LEU A 20 5.69 9.65 -59.97
CA LEU A 20 6.08 8.88 -58.78
C LEU A 20 7.11 9.71 -57.98
N ALA A 21 6.75 10.18 -56.79
CA ALA A 21 7.70 10.78 -55.85
C ALA A 21 8.17 9.71 -54.86
N LEU A 22 9.45 9.35 -54.92
CA LEU A 22 10.10 8.42 -53.99
C LEU A 22 10.41 9.18 -52.69
N ALA A 23 9.56 9.02 -51.68
CA ALA A 23 9.85 9.49 -50.33
C ALA A 23 10.69 8.43 -49.59
N VAL A 24 11.97 8.72 -49.39
CA VAL A 24 12.81 7.99 -48.44
C VAL A 24 12.26 8.30 -47.05
N GLY A 25 11.47 7.37 -46.50
CA GLY A 25 11.05 7.41 -45.11
C GLY A 25 12.26 7.18 -44.21
N LEU A 26 12.80 8.24 -43.63
CA LEU A 26 13.67 8.16 -42.47
C LEU A 26 12.81 7.60 -41.32
N THR A 27 12.87 6.29 -41.08
CA THR A 27 12.34 5.69 -39.86
C THR A 27 13.23 6.15 -38.71
N THR A 28 12.82 7.20 -38.00
CA THR A 28 13.38 7.48 -36.68
C THR A 28 13.00 6.30 -35.79
N ALA A 29 13.99 5.51 -35.37
CA ALA A 29 13.78 4.51 -34.34
C ALA A 29 13.18 5.23 -33.11
N ALA A 30 11.96 4.86 -32.72
CA ALA A 30 11.37 5.37 -31.49
C ALA A 30 12.28 4.90 -30.33
N SER A 31 12.95 5.84 -29.67
CA SER A 31 13.74 5.53 -28.48
C SER A 31 12.76 5.29 -27.33
N ALA A 32 12.74 4.07 -26.80
CA ALA A 32 12.01 3.76 -25.58
C ALA A 32 12.60 4.60 -24.43
N ALA A 33 11.77 5.35 -23.71
CA ALA A 33 12.21 6.11 -22.56
C ALA A 33 12.36 5.17 -21.35
N THR A 34 13.52 5.21 -20.68
CA THR A 34 13.73 4.54 -19.40
C THR A 34 12.93 5.27 -18.32
N LEU A 35 11.98 4.57 -17.70
CA LEU A 35 11.15 5.07 -16.60
C LEU A 35 11.81 4.87 -15.24
N PHE A 36 12.63 3.84 -15.10
CA PHE A 36 13.31 3.46 -13.87
C PHE A 36 14.49 2.55 -14.18
N SER A 37 15.54 2.64 -13.36
CA SER A 37 16.66 1.72 -13.38
C SER A 37 17.27 1.60 -11.99
N ASP A 38 17.73 0.41 -11.63
CA ASP A 38 18.50 0.17 -10.41
C ASP A 38 19.48 -0.99 -10.64
N ASP A 39 20.77 -0.71 -10.47
CA ASP A 39 21.87 -1.68 -10.54
C ASP A 39 22.41 -2.03 -9.13
N PHE A 40 21.85 -1.44 -8.07
CA PHE A 40 22.24 -1.62 -6.67
C PHE A 40 23.72 -1.31 -6.36
N GLU A 41 24.47 -0.70 -7.28
CA GLU A 41 25.90 -0.42 -7.12
C GLU A 41 26.14 0.70 -6.09
N ASP A 42 25.14 1.51 -5.80
CA ASP A 42 25.15 2.48 -4.71
C ASP A 42 25.11 1.84 -3.31
N GLY A 43 24.91 0.52 -3.24
CA GLY A 43 24.94 -0.26 -2.00
C GLY A 43 23.67 -0.19 -1.17
N ASN A 44 22.60 0.37 -1.71
CA ASN A 44 21.31 0.44 -1.02
C ASN A 44 20.17 0.03 -1.97
N ALA A 45 18.98 -0.15 -1.39
CA ALA A 45 17.76 -0.46 -2.14
C ALA A 45 16.72 0.65 -1.93
N THR A 46 17.16 1.92 -1.93
CA THR A 46 16.26 3.06 -1.76
C THR A 46 15.23 3.08 -2.89
N GLY A 47 13.97 3.30 -2.54
CA GLY A 47 12.87 3.24 -3.50
C GLY A 47 12.30 1.84 -3.73
N TRP A 48 12.82 0.82 -3.03
CA TRP A 48 12.22 -0.51 -2.96
C TRP A 48 11.51 -0.72 -1.63
N SER A 49 10.31 -1.30 -1.70
CA SER A 49 9.50 -1.67 -0.53
C SER A 49 9.29 -3.17 -0.51
N SER A 50 9.83 -3.82 0.53
CA SER A 50 9.81 -5.28 0.67
C SER A 50 8.69 -5.77 1.58
N SER A 51 8.03 -6.86 1.21
CA SER A 51 7.04 -7.57 2.03
C SER A 51 7.37 -9.06 2.05
N GLY A 52 7.60 -9.59 3.25
CA GLY A 52 8.07 -10.97 3.46
C GLY A 52 9.54 -11.18 3.07
N GLY A 53 10.10 -12.32 3.49
CA GLY A 53 11.49 -12.69 3.23
C GLY A 53 12.51 -11.87 4.01
N SER A 54 13.77 -11.93 3.57
CA SER A 54 14.88 -11.17 4.12
C SER A 54 15.67 -10.58 2.97
N TRP A 55 15.69 -9.25 2.88
CA TRP A 55 16.19 -8.50 1.74
C TRP A 55 17.38 -7.64 2.14
N SER A 56 18.45 -7.67 1.35
CA SER A 56 19.64 -6.85 1.56
C SER A 56 20.44 -6.72 0.28
N VAL A 57 21.08 -5.57 0.07
CA VAL A 57 22.12 -5.45 -0.96
C VAL A 57 23.38 -6.17 -0.47
N VAL A 58 23.92 -7.06 -1.28
CA VAL A 58 25.09 -7.88 -0.98
C VAL A 58 26.11 -7.82 -2.12
N THR A 59 27.36 -8.17 -1.83
CA THR A 59 28.39 -8.36 -2.87
C THR A 59 28.36 -9.80 -3.38
N ASP A 60 28.18 -9.98 -4.69
CA ASP A 60 28.10 -11.27 -5.37
C ASP A 60 28.75 -11.14 -6.77
N GLY A 61 30.04 -10.77 -6.76
CA GLY A 61 30.71 -10.14 -7.90
C GLY A 61 30.47 -8.63 -7.85
N SER A 62 29.51 -8.15 -8.63
CA SER A 62 28.88 -6.83 -8.49
C SER A 62 27.97 -6.80 -7.25
N ARG A 63 27.48 -5.62 -6.85
CA ARG A 63 26.43 -5.52 -5.84
C ARG A 63 25.11 -6.00 -6.45
N ALA A 64 24.32 -6.69 -5.64
CA ALA A 64 23.03 -7.21 -6.07
C ALA A 64 22.05 -7.19 -4.91
N TYR A 65 20.78 -6.98 -5.21
CA TYR A 65 19.73 -7.03 -4.21
C TYR A 65 19.28 -8.47 -3.99
N ARG A 66 19.48 -8.99 -2.78
CA ARG A 66 19.30 -10.40 -2.46
C ARG A 66 18.11 -10.61 -1.53
N GLN A 67 17.23 -11.52 -1.94
CA GLN A 67 16.31 -12.23 -1.06
C GLN A 67 16.99 -13.52 -0.60
N SER A 68 17.12 -13.75 0.71
CA SER A 68 17.89 -14.87 1.25
C SER A 68 17.08 -16.04 1.83
N SER A 69 15.75 -15.91 1.94
CA SER A 69 14.90 -16.90 2.62
C SER A 69 14.10 -17.78 1.65
N THR A 70 13.98 -19.07 1.96
CA THR A 70 13.07 -20.00 1.25
C THR A 70 11.78 -20.29 2.01
N SER A 71 11.54 -19.64 3.15
CA SER A 71 10.46 -20.03 4.08
C SER A 71 9.09 -19.43 3.77
N ALA A 72 9.01 -18.40 2.94
CA ALA A 72 7.76 -17.72 2.61
C ALA A 72 7.83 -17.09 1.22
N ASP A 73 6.67 -16.65 0.72
CA ASP A 73 6.63 -15.70 -0.38
C ASP A 73 7.22 -14.35 0.05
N ALA A 74 8.06 -13.80 -0.81
CA ALA A 74 8.75 -12.53 -0.61
C ALA A 74 8.64 -11.71 -1.88
N LYS A 75 8.33 -10.42 -1.72
CA LYS A 75 8.26 -9.47 -2.83
C LYS A 75 8.98 -8.19 -2.44
N SER A 76 9.64 -7.55 -3.39
CA SER A 76 10.10 -6.18 -3.26
C SER A 76 9.63 -5.41 -4.49
N LEU A 77 8.85 -4.35 -4.31
CA LEU A 77 8.30 -3.57 -5.41
C LEU A 77 8.94 -2.18 -5.48
N SER A 78 8.95 -1.61 -6.68
CA SER A 78 9.40 -0.23 -6.93
C SER A 78 8.59 0.41 -8.08
N GLY A 79 8.81 1.70 -8.32
CA GLY A 79 8.10 2.49 -9.31
C GLY A 79 6.72 2.98 -8.83
N THR A 80 5.87 3.38 -9.78
CA THR A 80 4.54 3.95 -9.51
C THR A 80 3.40 3.03 -9.93
N ALA A 81 2.26 3.12 -9.22
CA ALA A 81 1.05 2.38 -9.54
C ALA A 81 0.35 2.87 -10.83
N THR A 82 0.75 4.03 -11.36
CA THR A 82 0.14 4.67 -12.54
C THR A 82 0.72 4.21 -13.88
N TRP A 83 1.82 3.45 -13.89
CA TRP A 83 2.40 2.95 -15.14
C TRP A 83 1.46 1.95 -15.82
N THR A 84 1.20 2.16 -17.11
CA THR A 84 0.29 1.37 -17.94
C THR A 84 1.06 0.34 -18.77
N ASP A 85 1.69 0.80 -19.85
CA ASP A 85 2.35 -0.02 -20.86
C ASP A 85 3.87 0.16 -20.78
N TYR A 86 4.55 -0.93 -20.42
CA TYR A 86 6.00 -0.91 -20.24
C TYR A 86 6.58 -2.32 -20.36
N THR A 87 7.91 -2.38 -20.41
CA THR A 87 8.68 -3.60 -20.22
C THR A 87 9.53 -3.43 -18.98
N VAL A 88 9.43 -4.37 -18.05
CA VAL A 88 10.37 -4.52 -16.95
C VAL A 88 11.35 -5.63 -17.28
N SER A 89 12.64 -5.41 -17.03
CA SER A 89 13.68 -6.42 -17.12
C SER A 89 14.57 -6.40 -15.88
N ALA A 90 15.14 -7.55 -15.55
CA ALA A 90 16.18 -7.67 -14.54
C ALA A 90 17.03 -8.91 -14.80
N ARG A 91 18.30 -8.88 -14.37
CA ARG A 91 19.05 -10.11 -14.11
C ARG A 91 18.54 -10.74 -12.83
N VAL A 92 18.24 -12.04 -12.90
CA VAL A 92 17.73 -12.86 -11.80
C VAL A 92 18.61 -14.09 -11.67
N LYS A 93 19.14 -14.31 -10.48
CA LYS A 93 19.91 -15.52 -10.13
C LYS A 93 19.17 -16.27 -9.05
N PRO A 94 18.35 -17.30 -9.40
CA PRO A 94 17.79 -18.20 -8.41
C PRO A 94 18.92 -18.90 -7.67
N ILE A 95 18.89 -18.92 -6.33
CA ILE A 95 19.93 -19.52 -5.48
C ILE A 95 19.44 -20.84 -4.91
N ALA A 96 18.25 -20.83 -4.32
CA ALA A 96 17.61 -22.03 -3.79
C ALA A 96 16.09 -21.95 -3.91
N PHE A 97 15.46 -23.11 -4.07
CA PHE A 97 14.02 -23.26 -4.07
C PHE A 97 13.62 -24.14 -2.87
N GLY A 98 12.56 -23.75 -2.15
CA GLY A 98 12.04 -24.56 -1.05
C GLY A 98 11.55 -25.95 -1.51
N ASN A 99 11.11 -26.06 -2.77
CA ASN A 99 10.92 -27.32 -3.49
C ASN A 99 10.83 -27.05 -5.01
N SER A 100 10.70 -28.09 -5.83
CA SER A 100 10.71 -27.98 -7.30
C SER A 100 9.55 -27.16 -7.90
N THR A 101 8.47 -26.90 -7.17
CA THR A 101 7.34 -26.07 -7.65
C THR A 101 7.51 -24.58 -7.34
N ARG A 102 8.53 -24.23 -6.57
CA ARG A 102 8.83 -22.86 -6.12
C ARG A 102 9.60 -22.09 -7.17
N ALA A 103 9.56 -20.76 -7.07
CA ALA A 103 9.94 -19.91 -8.20
C ALA A 103 10.55 -18.58 -7.77
N ALA A 104 11.36 -17.97 -8.62
CA ALA A 104 11.89 -16.61 -8.46
C ALA A 104 11.75 -15.84 -9.79
N GLY A 105 11.58 -14.52 -9.74
CA GLY A 105 11.42 -13.74 -10.96
C GLY A 105 11.03 -12.28 -10.76
N ILE A 106 10.36 -11.72 -11.77
CA ILE A 106 9.97 -10.30 -11.82
C ILE A 106 8.45 -10.13 -11.95
N ALA A 107 7.94 -9.02 -11.44
CA ALA A 107 6.52 -8.64 -11.50
C ALA A 107 6.31 -7.36 -12.30
N ALA A 108 5.13 -7.26 -12.91
CA ALA A 108 4.63 -6.09 -13.60
C ALA A 108 3.16 -5.85 -13.20
N ARG A 109 2.73 -4.60 -13.37
CA ARG A 109 1.40 -4.07 -13.00
C ARG A 109 0.97 -4.48 -11.61
N ALA A 110 1.89 -4.35 -10.68
CA ALA A 110 1.64 -4.67 -9.29
C ALA A 110 0.91 -3.52 -8.59
N SER A 111 -0.35 -3.75 -8.21
CA SER A 111 -1.12 -2.82 -7.38
C SER A 111 -0.84 -3.04 -5.90
N SER A 112 -0.65 -4.30 -5.48
CA SER A 112 -0.27 -4.72 -4.12
C SER A 112 0.70 -5.91 -4.16
N THR A 113 1.14 -6.40 -3.00
CA THR A 113 1.95 -7.64 -2.88
C THR A 113 1.17 -8.94 -3.13
N SER A 114 -0.12 -8.82 -3.43
CA SER A 114 -1.07 -9.90 -3.66
C SER A 114 -1.80 -9.79 -5.00
N SER A 115 -1.57 -8.72 -5.78
CA SER A 115 -2.23 -8.45 -7.07
C SER A 115 -1.24 -7.92 -8.12
N PHE A 116 -0.80 -8.77 -9.04
CA PHE A 116 0.20 -8.46 -10.08
C PHE A 116 0.30 -9.55 -11.16
N TYR A 117 0.93 -9.22 -12.29
CA TYR A 117 1.46 -10.23 -13.22
C TYR A 117 2.92 -10.53 -12.88
N SER A 118 3.36 -11.77 -13.09
CA SER A 118 4.77 -12.12 -12.92
C SER A 118 5.28 -13.07 -13.99
N LEU A 119 6.57 -12.91 -14.32
CA LEU A 119 7.36 -13.87 -15.06
C LEU A 119 8.35 -14.50 -14.10
N VAL A 120 8.31 -15.83 -13.96
CA VAL A 120 9.14 -16.55 -12.99
C VAL A 120 9.85 -17.75 -13.59
N LEU A 121 11.03 -18.04 -13.05
CA LEU A 121 11.74 -19.30 -13.22
C LEU A 121 11.34 -20.24 -12.09
N VAL A 122 10.83 -21.41 -12.45
CA VAL A 122 10.40 -22.46 -11.51
C VAL A 122 11.51 -23.49 -11.38
N GLY A 123 11.77 -23.96 -10.15
CA GLY A 123 12.84 -24.94 -9.86
C GLY A 123 12.73 -26.27 -10.62
N ALA A 124 11.55 -26.57 -11.18
CA ALA A 124 11.30 -27.73 -12.04
C ALA A 124 11.68 -27.51 -13.52
N GLY A 125 12.42 -26.45 -13.87
CA GLY A 125 12.96 -26.26 -15.23
C GLY A 125 11.95 -25.69 -16.23
N ARG A 126 11.22 -24.64 -15.83
CA ARG A 126 10.30 -23.94 -16.73
C ARG A 126 10.14 -22.46 -16.34
N ALA A 127 9.76 -21.65 -17.32
CA ALA A 127 9.28 -20.30 -17.12
C ALA A 127 7.75 -20.33 -17.05
N GLU A 128 7.18 -19.54 -16.14
CA GLU A 128 5.74 -19.33 -16.04
C GLU A 128 5.40 -17.84 -16.07
N LEU A 129 4.40 -17.50 -16.89
CA LEU A 129 3.69 -16.24 -16.83
C LEU A 129 2.46 -16.43 -15.95
N ARG A 130 2.38 -15.68 -14.86
CA ARG A 130 1.36 -15.85 -13.82
C ARG A 130 0.57 -14.56 -13.62
N ARG A 131 -0.67 -14.73 -13.17
CA ARG A 131 -1.47 -13.70 -12.50
C ARG A 131 -1.59 -14.08 -11.03
N THR A 132 -1.28 -13.14 -10.14
CA THR A 132 -1.62 -13.25 -8.72
C THR A 132 -2.74 -12.26 -8.45
N SER A 133 -3.84 -12.67 -7.80
CA SER A 133 -4.97 -11.80 -7.45
C SER A 133 -5.48 -12.15 -6.06
N GLY A 134 -5.46 -11.21 -5.12
CA GLY A 134 -5.78 -11.48 -3.71
C GLY A 134 -4.94 -12.60 -3.08
N GLY A 135 -3.73 -12.84 -3.61
CA GLY A 135 -2.83 -13.92 -3.18
C GLY A 135 -3.02 -15.25 -3.93
N GLY A 136 -4.11 -15.43 -4.67
CA GLY A 136 -4.34 -16.61 -5.50
C GLY A 136 -3.53 -16.56 -6.80
N VAL A 137 -2.78 -17.62 -7.11
CA VAL A 137 -1.92 -17.72 -8.30
C VAL A 137 -2.62 -18.49 -9.43
N THR A 138 -2.67 -17.90 -10.62
CA THR A 138 -3.10 -18.55 -11.87
C THR A 138 -1.93 -18.55 -12.86
N VAL A 139 -1.59 -19.71 -13.42
CA VAL A 139 -0.61 -19.81 -14.53
C VAL A 139 -1.33 -19.51 -15.84
N LEU A 140 -0.94 -18.43 -16.51
CA LEU A 140 -1.52 -17.99 -17.78
C LEU A 140 -0.85 -18.66 -18.97
N ALA A 141 0.48 -18.84 -18.89
CA ALA A 141 1.27 -19.53 -19.89
C ALA A 141 2.53 -20.11 -19.24
N GLN A 142 3.08 -21.17 -19.82
CA GLN A 142 4.33 -21.79 -19.36
C GLN A 142 5.13 -22.37 -20.53
N ALA A 143 6.44 -22.44 -20.38
CA ALA A 143 7.34 -23.03 -21.36
C ALA A 143 8.57 -23.64 -20.65
N ALA A 144 9.08 -24.75 -21.18
CA ALA A 144 10.31 -25.35 -20.66
C ALA A 144 11.50 -24.39 -20.86
N THR A 145 12.36 -24.29 -19.85
CA THR A 145 13.62 -23.54 -19.93
C THR A 145 14.61 -24.10 -18.93
N THR A 146 15.89 -23.98 -19.21
CA THR A 146 16.94 -24.36 -18.26
C THR A 146 16.94 -23.37 -17.09
N VAL A 147 16.79 -23.89 -15.87
CA VAL A 147 16.90 -23.11 -14.64
C VAL A 147 18.02 -23.72 -13.82
N THR A 148 19.16 -23.04 -13.74
CA THR A 148 20.33 -23.52 -13.01
C THR A 148 20.51 -22.68 -11.74
N PRO A 149 20.30 -23.24 -10.53
CA PRO A 149 20.59 -22.52 -9.30
C PRO A 149 22.03 -21.99 -9.27
N GLY A 150 22.20 -20.72 -8.92
CA GLY A 150 23.47 -20.00 -8.91
C GLY A 150 23.83 -19.33 -10.25
N ALA A 151 23.09 -19.58 -11.34
CA ALA A 151 23.31 -18.92 -12.63
C ALA A 151 22.42 -17.67 -12.78
N TRP A 152 22.97 -16.63 -13.40
CA TRP A 152 22.20 -15.44 -13.80
C TRP A 152 21.38 -15.73 -15.07
N HIS A 153 20.13 -15.31 -15.06
CA HIS A 153 19.22 -15.28 -16.19
C HIS A 153 18.68 -13.87 -16.38
N THR A 154 18.49 -13.41 -17.62
CA THR A 154 17.84 -12.12 -17.89
C THR A 154 16.36 -12.35 -18.16
N LEU A 155 15.51 -11.83 -17.28
CA LEU A 155 14.06 -11.89 -17.46
C LEU A 155 13.56 -10.56 -18.01
N ALA A 156 12.58 -10.61 -18.91
CA ALA A 156 11.86 -9.43 -19.38
C ALA A 156 10.36 -9.73 -19.46
N LEU A 157 9.53 -8.86 -18.89
CA LEU A 157 8.07 -8.94 -18.94
C LEU A 157 7.52 -7.66 -19.54
N GLN A 158 7.00 -7.77 -20.77
CA GLN A 158 6.29 -6.71 -21.46
C GLN A 158 4.78 -6.80 -21.17
N VAL A 159 4.20 -5.67 -20.77
CA VAL A 159 2.77 -5.49 -20.53
C VAL A 159 2.27 -4.36 -21.43
N THR A 160 1.33 -4.66 -22.35
CA THR A 160 0.81 -3.68 -23.31
C THR A 160 -0.66 -3.93 -23.56
N GLY A 161 -1.53 -3.00 -23.17
CA GLY A 161 -2.98 -3.25 -23.13
C GLY A 161 -3.25 -4.51 -22.28
N SER A 162 -3.93 -5.51 -22.83
CA SER A 162 -4.12 -6.83 -22.18
C SER A 162 -3.10 -7.89 -22.60
N THR A 163 -2.11 -7.55 -23.44
CA THR A 163 -1.12 -8.49 -23.94
C THR A 163 0.09 -8.54 -23.01
N LEU A 164 0.48 -9.76 -22.66
CA LEU A 164 1.61 -10.07 -21.78
C LEU A 164 2.62 -10.93 -22.56
N ARG A 165 3.90 -10.57 -22.52
CA ARG A 165 4.98 -11.33 -23.17
C ARG A 165 6.16 -11.47 -22.21
N GLY A 166 6.56 -12.70 -21.96
CA GLY A 166 7.68 -13.03 -21.09
C GLY A 166 8.85 -13.62 -21.87
N SER A 167 10.03 -13.06 -21.65
CA SER A 167 11.30 -13.49 -22.26
C SER A 167 12.29 -13.94 -21.18
N VAL A 168 13.05 -14.98 -21.48
CA VAL A 168 14.18 -15.45 -20.66
C VAL A 168 15.40 -15.51 -21.58
N ASP A 169 16.48 -14.88 -21.15
CA ASP A 169 17.77 -14.81 -21.86
C ASP A 169 17.62 -14.33 -23.32
N GLY A 170 16.74 -13.34 -23.52
CA GLY A 170 16.44 -12.73 -24.81
C GLY A 170 15.44 -13.50 -25.69
N ALA A 171 15.12 -14.76 -25.36
CA ALA A 171 14.12 -15.54 -26.08
C ALA A 171 12.72 -15.32 -25.49
N GLN A 172 11.75 -14.90 -26.29
CA GLN A 172 10.35 -14.84 -25.86
C GLN A 172 9.79 -16.26 -25.73
N LEU A 173 9.44 -16.68 -24.51
CA LEU A 173 9.03 -18.06 -24.22
C LEU A 173 7.52 -18.18 -23.98
N VAL A 174 6.88 -17.15 -23.43
CA VAL A 174 5.49 -17.19 -22.99
C VAL A 174 4.74 -15.94 -23.44
N THR A 175 3.50 -16.11 -23.86
CA THR A 175 2.57 -15.00 -24.12
C THR A 175 1.19 -15.35 -23.60
N ALA A 176 0.46 -14.34 -23.14
CA ALA A 176 -0.93 -14.49 -22.73
C ALA A 176 -1.71 -13.19 -22.98
N THR A 177 -3.04 -13.30 -22.97
CA THR A 177 -3.95 -12.17 -22.96
C THR A 177 -4.74 -12.18 -21.66
N ASP A 178 -4.55 -11.18 -20.82
CA ASP A 178 -5.26 -11.02 -19.55
C ASP A 178 -5.36 -9.52 -19.22
N GLY A 179 -6.56 -9.06 -18.84
CA GLY A 179 -6.87 -7.65 -18.59
C GLY A 179 -7.16 -7.33 -17.12
N SER A 180 -6.87 -8.26 -16.19
CA SER A 180 -7.13 -8.06 -14.76
C SER A 180 -6.39 -6.87 -14.16
N PHE A 181 -5.20 -6.52 -14.66
CA PHE A 181 -4.43 -5.37 -14.19
C PHE A 181 -4.04 -4.47 -15.36
N ALA A 182 -4.53 -3.23 -15.35
CA ALA A 182 -4.26 -2.23 -16.40
C ALA A 182 -3.07 -1.34 -16.08
N THR A 183 -2.75 -1.16 -14.81
CA THR A 183 -1.64 -0.33 -14.33
C THR A 183 -0.93 -1.00 -13.16
N GLY A 184 0.29 -0.55 -12.85
CA GLY A 184 0.93 -0.88 -11.58
C GLY A 184 2.45 -0.87 -11.63
N ARG A 185 3.02 -1.09 -10.45
CA ARG A 185 4.47 -1.10 -10.16
C ARG A 185 5.18 -2.31 -10.77
N ILE A 186 6.51 -2.26 -10.72
CA ILE A 186 7.37 -3.42 -10.99
C ILE A 186 7.77 -4.10 -9.68
N GLY A 187 8.25 -5.34 -9.78
CA GLY A 187 8.71 -6.07 -8.61
C GLY A 187 9.73 -7.16 -8.87
N LEU A 188 10.35 -7.57 -7.78
CA LEU A 188 11.23 -8.72 -7.66
C LEU A 188 10.59 -9.70 -6.67
N LEU A 189 10.63 -10.99 -6.97
CA LEU A 189 9.93 -11.98 -6.16
C LEU A 189 10.71 -13.28 -5.96
N GLY A 190 10.55 -13.82 -4.76
CA GLY A 190 10.85 -15.20 -4.41
C GLY A 190 9.60 -15.85 -3.84
N SER A 191 9.07 -16.88 -4.50
CA SER A 191 7.99 -17.71 -3.96
C SER A 191 8.59 -18.92 -3.26
N TYR A 192 8.78 -18.83 -1.94
CA TYR A 192 9.56 -19.80 -1.15
C TYR A 192 10.91 -20.11 -1.82
N ALA A 193 11.59 -19.09 -2.31
CA ALA A 193 12.83 -19.21 -3.07
C ALA A 193 13.74 -18.03 -2.74
N SER A 194 15.05 -18.31 -2.64
CA SER A 194 16.08 -17.29 -2.53
C SER A 194 16.67 -16.96 -3.91
N ALA A 195 16.96 -15.69 -4.12
CA ALA A 195 17.47 -15.18 -5.38
C ALA A 195 18.21 -13.86 -5.20
N ALA A 196 19.15 -13.58 -6.10
CA ALA A 196 19.74 -12.26 -6.29
C ALA A 196 19.18 -11.60 -7.54
N PHE A 197 19.05 -10.28 -7.49
CA PHE A 197 18.50 -9.44 -8.55
C PHE A 197 19.47 -8.30 -8.83
N ASP A 198 19.62 -7.96 -10.10
CA ASP A 198 20.56 -6.95 -10.57
C ASP A 198 20.08 -6.38 -11.92
N ASP A 199 20.62 -5.23 -12.34
CA ASP A 199 20.29 -4.53 -13.60
C ASP A 199 18.77 -4.42 -13.86
N VAL A 200 18.02 -3.92 -12.89
CA VAL A 200 16.60 -3.67 -13.06
C VAL A 200 16.41 -2.48 -14.00
N GLN A 201 15.57 -2.64 -15.01
CA GLN A 201 15.24 -1.56 -15.94
C GLN A 201 13.75 -1.60 -16.28
N VAL A 202 13.15 -0.42 -16.41
CA VAL A 202 11.79 -0.24 -16.92
C VAL A 202 11.83 0.71 -18.10
N VAL A 203 11.28 0.29 -19.23
CA VAL A 203 11.20 1.10 -20.44
C VAL A 203 9.76 1.17 -20.95
N THR A 204 9.37 2.32 -21.50
CA THR A 204 8.09 2.46 -22.21
C THR A 204 8.06 1.58 -23.44
N GLY A 205 6.92 0.92 -23.69
CA GLY A 205 6.68 0.25 -24.98
C GLY A 205 6.53 1.28 -26.10
N SER A 206 6.96 0.96 -27.31
CA SER A 206 6.76 1.80 -28.50
C SER A 206 5.27 1.94 -28.85
N GLY A 207 4.63 2.93 -28.26
CA GLY A 207 3.26 3.38 -28.52
C GLY A 207 3.13 4.85 -28.11
N PRO A 208 2.28 5.65 -28.78
CA PRO A 208 2.25 7.08 -28.58
C PRO A 208 1.83 7.42 -27.15
N ASP A 209 2.61 8.32 -26.54
CA ASP A 209 2.28 9.07 -25.34
C ASP A 209 0.82 9.58 -25.43
N PRO A 210 -0.05 9.37 -24.43
CA PRO A 210 -1.33 10.04 -24.38
C PRO A 210 -1.09 11.55 -24.23
N SER A 211 -0.96 12.23 -25.36
CA SER A 211 -0.92 13.70 -25.42
C SER A 211 -2.16 14.26 -24.69
N PRO A 212 -1.98 15.31 -23.87
CA PRO A 212 -3.04 15.88 -23.05
C PRO A 212 -4.08 16.57 -23.93
N SER A 213 -5.35 16.26 -23.71
CA SER A 213 -6.47 17.03 -24.26
C SER A 213 -6.44 18.46 -23.73
N SER A 214 -6.45 19.43 -24.65
CA SER A 214 -6.26 20.87 -24.46
C SER A 214 -7.55 21.59 -23.93
N PRO A 215 -7.56 22.92 -23.72
CA PRO A 215 -7.94 23.55 -22.46
C PRO A 215 -9.36 24.13 -22.46
N ALA A 216 -10.01 24.11 -21.29
CA ALA A 216 -11.15 24.99 -21.02
C ALA A 216 -10.66 26.34 -20.47
N SER A 217 -11.22 27.43 -21.00
CA SER A 217 -10.94 28.82 -20.61
C SER A 217 -11.20 29.11 -19.11
N PRO A 218 -10.52 30.13 -18.54
CA PRO A 218 -10.45 30.33 -17.10
C PRO A 218 -11.68 31.07 -16.55
N PRO A 219 -12.14 30.79 -15.32
CA PRO A 219 -12.88 31.76 -14.54
C PRO A 219 -11.91 32.69 -13.78
N ALA A 220 -12.40 33.89 -13.50
CA ALA A 220 -11.69 35.01 -12.94
C ALA A 220 -10.97 34.71 -11.60
N SER A 221 -9.83 35.37 -11.43
CA SER A 221 -9.03 35.42 -10.21
C SER A 221 -9.85 35.92 -9.02
N PRO A 222 -9.84 35.24 -7.85
CA PRO A 222 -10.22 35.87 -6.60
C PRO A 222 -9.02 36.58 -5.98
N THR A 223 -9.27 37.78 -5.48
CA THR A 223 -8.44 38.62 -4.62
C THR A 223 -8.16 37.94 -3.26
N PRO A 224 -7.12 38.35 -2.51
CA PRO A 224 -6.73 37.71 -1.26
C PRO A 224 -7.53 38.26 -0.07
N SER A 225 -8.25 37.38 0.64
CA SER A 225 -8.88 37.58 1.96
C SER A 225 -9.56 36.26 2.33
N THR A 226 -9.53 35.68 3.52
CA THR A 226 -9.12 36.06 4.88
C THR A 226 -8.75 34.75 5.60
N SER A 227 -8.05 34.85 6.72
CA SER A 227 -7.71 33.74 7.65
C SER A 227 -8.70 32.56 7.64
N PRO A 228 -8.21 31.30 7.60
CA PRO A 228 -9.07 30.14 7.76
C PRO A 228 -9.80 30.21 9.13
N PRO A 229 -11.03 29.68 9.22
CA PRO A 229 -11.74 29.60 10.49
C PRO A 229 -10.92 28.79 11.51
N PRO A 230 -11.02 29.11 12.81
CA PRO A 230 -10.36 28.31 13.84
C PRO A 230 -10.93 26.90 13.79
N LEU A 231 -10.06 25.90 13.62
CA LEU A 231 -10.43 24.50 13.83
C LEU A 231 -10.89 24.33 15.28
N PRO A 232 -11.90 23.49 15.55
CA PRO A 232 -12.20 23.09 16.92
C PRO A 232 -10.92 22.49 17.54
N PRO A 233 -10.69 22.67 18.85
CA PRO A 233 -9.56 22.04 19.51
C PRO A 233 -9.61 20.54 19.20
N PRO A 234 -8.45 19.89 18.94
CA PRO A 234 -8.46 18.45 18.78
C PRO A 234 -9.15 17.87 20.02
N GLY A 235 -10.25 17.13 19.80
CA GLY A 235 -10.90 16.38 20.86
C GLY A 235 -9.88 15.64 21.72
N GLN A 236 -10.19 15.37 22.98
CA GLN A 236 -9.28 14.57 23.80
C GLN A 236 -9.20 13.15 23.23
N ALA A 237 -7.98 12.63 23.09
CA ALA A 237 -7.79 11.23 22.75
C ALA A 237 -8.45 10.35 23.83
N ASP A 238 -9.00 9.22 23.42
CA ASP A 238 -9.61 8.21 24.27
C ASP A 238 -8.84 6.88 24.16
N GLY A 239 -9.40 5.83 24.75
CA GLY A 239 -8.79 4.51 24.75
C GLY A 239 -7.39 4.52 25.38
N TYR A 240 -6.50 3.72 24.81
CA TYR A 240 -5.13 3.62 25.29
C TYR A 240 -4.28 4.87 25.05
N ALA A 241 -4.61 5.67 24.05
CA ALA A 241 -3.93 6.94 23.79
C ALA A 241 -4.22 7.99 24.88
N SER A 242 -5.26 7.83 25.69
CA SER A 242 -5.61 8.74 26.79
C SER A 242 -4.94 8.42 28.12
N VAL A 243 -4.31 7.25 28.23
CA VAL A 243 -3.74 6.77 29.49
C VAL A 243 -2.56 7.64 29.92
N ASN A 244 -2.43 7.92 31.23
CA ASN A 244 -1.26 8.58 31.77
C ASN A 244 -0.19 7.53 32.10
N ALA A 245 0.82 7.40 31.25
CA ALA A 245 1.88 6.41 31.41
C ALA A 245 3.19 6.87 30.73
N LEU A 246 4.31 6.25 31.13
CA LEU A 246 5.63 6.51 30.52
C LEU A 246 6.04 8.00 30.54
N GLY A 247 5.60 8.76 31.56
CA GLY A 247 5.89 10.19 31.67
C GLY A 247 5.06 11.08 30.74
N GLN A 248 4.05 10.53 30.07
CA GLN A 248 3.15 11.23 29.16
C GLN A 248 1.71 11.21 29.74
N ASN A 249 1.02 12.36 29.70
CA ASN A 249 -0.32 12.50 30.26
C ASN A 249 -1.38 12.47 29.15
N GLY A 250 -1.58 11.29 28.57
CA GLY A 250 -2.43 11.12 27.39
C GLY A 250 -1.82 11.73 26.12
N THR A 251 -2.59 11.74 25.04
CA THR A 251 -2.17 12.22 23.71
C THR A 251 -2.82 13.58 23.41
N TYR A 252 -1.99 14.61 23.27
CA TYR A 252 -2.40 15.97 22.92
C TYR A 252 -1.68 16.51 21.67
N GLY A 253 -0.80 15.72 21.06
CA GLY A 253 -0.11 16.04 19.81
C GLY A 253 0.71 17.32 19.91
N GLY A 254 0.52 18.21 18.95
CA GLY A 254 1.19 19.51 18.87
C GLY A 254 0.51 20.65 19.63
N ALA A 255 -0.45 20.36 20.51
CA ALA A 255 -1.14 21.39 21.29
C ALA A 255 -0.13 22.28 22.06
N GLY A 256 -0.40 23.60 22.09
CA GLY A 256 0.53 24.61 22.63
C GLY A 256 1.70 24.97 21.70
N GLY A 257 1.86 24.25 20.60
CA GLY A 257 2.82 24.56 19.54
C GLY A 257 2.28 25.49 18.46
N GLN A 258 3.14 25.81 17.49
CA GLN A 258 2.76 26.64 16.36
C GLN A 258 1.83 25.86 15.41
N THR A 259 0.81 26.54 14.88
CA THR A 259 -0.02 26.02 13.80
C THR A 259 0.54 26.45 12.44
N VAL A 260 0.71 25.52 11.52
CA VAL A 260 1.23 25.74 10.16
C VAL A 260 0.35 25.03 9.14
N THR A 261 0.22 25.58 7.94
CA THR A 261 -0.44 24.89 6.82
C THR A 261 0.60 24.45 5.80
N VAL A 262 0.52 23.19 5.38
CA VAL A 262 1.42 22.57 4.41
C VAL A 262 0.63 22.15 3.17
N THR A 263 1.25 22.32 2.01
CA THR A 263 0.68 21.99 0.69
C THR A 263 1.62 21.13 -0.16
N SER A 264 2.76 20.73 0.41
CA SER A 264 3.78 19.93 -0.26
C SER A 264 4.45 18.94 0.69
N ALA A 265 5.01 17.86 0.13
CA ALA A 265 5.69 16.84 0.92
C ALA A 265 6.93 17.38 1.64
N ALA A 266 7.65 18.31 1.02
CA ALA A 266 8.81 18.95 1.62
C ALA A 266 8.45 19.74 2.89
N GLN A 267 7.35 20.52 2.84
CA GLN A 267 6.87 21.24 4.02
C GLN A 267 6.36 20.29 5.10
N LEU A 268 5.60 19.26 4.72
CA LEU A 268 5.11 18.26 5.66
C LEU A 268 6.29 17.56 6.36
N ALA A 269 7.29 17.11 5.61
CA ALA A 269 8.47 16.44 6.16
C ALA A 269 9.30 17.35 7.07
N ASP A 270 9.50 18.62 6.71
CA ASP A 270 10.21 19.59 7.53
C ASP A 270 9.51 19.77 8.89
N TYR A 271 8.24 20.18 8.90
CA TYR A 271 7.54 20.42 10.15
C TYR A 271 7.32 19.16 10.98
N ALA A 272 7.01 18.02 10.34
CA ALA A 272 6.87 16.73 11.03
C ALA A 272 8.19 16.29 11.67
N GLY A 273 9.32 16.69 11.08
CA GLY A 273 10.67 16.39 11.51
C GLY A 273 11.28 17.42 12.46
N ARG A 274 10.58 18.48 12.90
CA ARG A 274 11.12 19.47 13.86
C ARG A 274 10.93 19.05 15.32
N ALA A 275 11.77 19.54 16.23
CA ALA A 275 11.72 19.16 17.64
C ALA A 275 10.56 19.83 18.40
N GLU A 276 10.23 21.05 18.01
CA GLU A 276 9.17 21.86 18.61
C GLU A 276 7.79 21.23 18.35
N PRO A 277 6.81 21.46 19.24
CA PRO A 277 5.44 21.04 18.99
C PRO A 277 4.83 21.80 17.80
N PHE A 278 4.13 21.08 16.93
CA PHE A 278 3.43 21.68 15.78
C PHE A 278 2.04 21.08 15.56
N VAL A 279 1.08 21.95 15.27
CA VAL A 279 -0.17 21.59 14.59
C VAL A 279 0.02 21.83 13.10
N ILE A 280 0.13 20.76 12.33
CA ILE A 280 0.40 20.73 10.90
C ILE A 280 -0.92 20.47 10.17
N LEU A 281 -1.45 21.52 9.54
CA LEU A 281 -2.65 21.44 8.72
C LEU A 281 -2.28 21.06 7.29
N VAL A 282 -2.74 19.90 6.84
CA VAL A 282 -2.54 19.44 5.46
C VAL A 282 -3.67 19.96 4.60
N SER A 283 -3.34 20.78 3.59
CA SER A 283 -4.31 21.34 2.67
C SER A 283 -4.12 20.77 1.26
N GLY A 284 -5.18 20.16 0.74
CA GLY A 284 -5.18 19.51 -0.57
C GLY A 284 -4.46 18.16 -0.58
N ARG A 285 -4.10 17.72 -1.79
CA ARG A 285 -3.38 16.46 -2.04
C ARG A 285 -1.88 16.69 -1.99
N ILE A 286 -1.17 15.90 -1.18
CA ILE A 286 0.28 15.88 -1.08
C ILE A 286 0.82 14.52 -1.53
N SER A 287 1.60 14.51 -2.62
CA SER A 287 2.32 13.33 -3.07
C SER A 287 3.60 13.13 -2.27
N VAL A 288 3.68 12.02 -1.54
CA VAL A 288 4.82 11.60 -0.72
C VAL A 288 5.51 10.43 -1.40
N SER A 289 6.85 10.41 -1.36
CA SER A 289 7.65 9.26 -1.74
C SER A 289 8.18 8.58 -0.49
N GLY A 290 7.84 7.30 -0.28
CA GLY A 290 8.24 6.56 0.92
C GLY A 290 7.52 7.02 2.18
N MET A 291 8.23 7.01 3.31
CA MET A 291 7.66 7.32 4.63
C MET A 291 8.23 8.62 5.19
N ILE A 292 7.36 9.59 5.49
CA ILE A 292 7.74 10.79 6.24
C ILE A 292 7.84 10.44 7.72
N THR A 293 9.01 10.68 8.32
CA THR A 293 9.19 10.52 9.76
C THR A 293 8.50 11.66 10.52
N VAL A 294 7.60 11.31 11.43
CA VAL A 294 6.90 12.21 12.33
C VAL A 294 7.46 12.01 13.74
N VAL A 295 8.15 13.02 14.26
CA VAL A 295 8.71 12.95 15.61
C VAL A 295 7.71 13.42 16.66
N ALA A 296 8.12 13.44 17.92
CA ALA A 296 7.24 13.74 19.03
C ALA A 296 6.50 15.10 18.94
N ASN A 297 5.35 15.16 19.60
CA ASN A 297 4.53 16.36 19.79
C ASN A 297 4.02 16.97 18.47
N LYS A 298 3.38 16.16 17.64
CA LYS A 298 2.82 16.59 16.36
C LYS A 298 1.33 16.31 16.29
N SER A 299 0.58 17.24 15.73
CA SER A 299 -0.76 16.96 15.22
C SER A 299 -0.74 17.17 13.72
N ILE A 300 -0.98 16.14 12.93
CA ILE A 300 -1.11 16.21 11.48
C ILE A 300 -2.59 16.07 11.15
N ILE A 301 -3.20 17.16 10.72
CA ILE A 301 -4.66 17.27 10.59
C ILE A 301 -5.00 17.70 9.16
N GLY A 302 -5.81 16.93 8.47
CA GLY A 302 -6.32 17.34 7.16
C GLY A 302 -7.33 18.48 7.25
N VAL A 303 -7.28 19.40 6.30
CA VAL A 303 -8.23 20.51 6.18
C VAL A 303 -9.41 20.10 5.32
N GLY A 304 -10.63 20.26 5.84
CA GLY A 304 -11.87 19.94 5.12
C GLY A 304 -12.05 18.43 4.92
N SER A 305 -12.63 18.03 3.80
CA SER A 305 -12.90 16.62 3.47
C SER A 305 -12.02 16.07 2.33
N THR A 306 -11.07 16.87 1.84
CA THR A 306 -10.29 16.54 0.63
C THR A 306 -8.78 16.51 0.87
N ALA A 307 -8.33 16.64 2.12
CA ALA A 307 -6.92 16.56 2.45
C ALA A 307 -6.42 15.11 2.28
N GLU A 308 -5.37 14.94 1.49
CA GLU A 308 -4.91 13.63 1.05
C GLU A 308 -3.39 13.52 1.09
N ILE A 309 -2.90 12.38 1.57
CA ILE A 309 -1.52 11.92 1.38
C ILE A 309 -1.56 10.75 0.39
N THR A 310 -0.82 10.87 -0.71
CA THR A 310 -0.77 9.84 -1.76
C THR A 310 0.65 9.42 -2.10
N GLY A 311 0.84 8.17 -2.53
CA GLY A 311 2.14 7.63 -2.98
C GLY A 311 3.06 7.14 -1.85
N GLY A 312 2.81 7.57 -0.61
CA GLY A 312 3.64 7.28 0.56
C GLY A 312 2.83 7.35 1.85
N GLY A 313 3.52 7.38 2.98
CA GLY A 313 2.88 7.32 4.30
C GLY A 313 3.62 8.08 5.39
N LEU A 314 3.13 7.92 6.62
CA LEU A 314 3.69 8.54 7.82
C LEU A 314 4.27 7.49 8.76
N GLN A 315 5.48 7.71 9.24
CA GLN A 315 6.15 6.83 10.20
C GLN A 315 6.36 7.56 11.51
N MET A 316 5.80 7.06 12.60
CA MET A 316 5.96 7.65 13.92
C MET A 316 7.35 7.32 14.45
N GLY A 317 8.22 8.32 14.41
CA GLY A 317 9.57 8.25 14.90
C GLY A 317 10.55 7.49 14.00
N SER A 318 11.74 7.36 14.55
CA SER A 318 12.88 6.60 14.03
C SER A 318 13.63 6.02 15.22
N THR A 319 14.69 5.25 14.97
CA THR A 319 15.53 4.67 16.03
C THR A 319 16.21 5.73 16.92
N THR A 320 16.39 6.96 16.42
CA THR A 320 17.06 8.05 17.15
C THR A 320 16.12 9.18 17.57
N ARG A 321 14.90 9.21 17.04
CA ARG A 321 13.93 10.29 17.26
C ARG A 321 12.53 9.71 17.47
N PRO A 322 12.07 9.52 18.71
CA PRO A 322 10.80 8.85 18.98
C PRO A 322 9.61 9.68 18.50
N GLY A 323 8.55 8.99 18.04
CA GLY A 323 7.28 9.58 17.59
C GLY A 323 6.23 9.58 18.68
N ASN A 324 6.56 10.09 19.87
CA ASN A 324 5.66 10.07 21.03
C ASN A 324 4.69 11.24 21.03
N ASN A 325 3.48 11.07 21.56
CA ASN A 325 2.47 12.13 21.64
C ASN A 325 2.18 12.71 20.24
N VAL A 326 1.61 11.88 19.37
CA VAL A 326 1.31 12.24 17.97
C VAL A 326 -0.17 12.00 17.64
N ILE A 327 -0.77 12.95 16.93
CA ILE A 327 -2.14 12.88 16.42
C ILE A 327 -2.09 12.87 14.89
N VAL A 328 -2.77 11.92 14.24
CA VAL A 328 -2.98 11.87 12.78
C VAL A 328 -4.47 11.82 12.52
N ARG A 329 -5.04 12.89 11.94
CA ARG A 329 -6.49 13.04 11.83
C ARG A 329 -6.98 13.62 10.51
N ASN A 330 -8.18 13.22 10.11
CA ASN A 330 -8.91 13.83 9.00
C ASN A 330 -8.17 13.80 7.66
N LEU A 331 -7.41 12.74 7.40
CA LEU A 331 -6.64 12.56 6.18
C LEU A 331 -7.13 11.35 5.38
N THR A 332 -7.17 11.51 4.06
CA THR A 332 -7.26 10.37 3.14
C THR A 332 -5.85 9.87 2.81
N PHE A 333 -5.61 8.58 2.90
CA PHE A 333 -4.39 7.91 2.45
C PHE A 333 -4.70 7.06 1.22
N ARG A 334 -3.92 7.23 0.14
CA ARG A 334 -4.05 6.47 -1.11
C ARG A 334 -2.68 6.04 -1.64
N ASP A 335 -2.61 4.89 -2.29
CA ASP A 335 -1.45 4.46 -3.07
C ASP A 335 -0.13 4.46 -2.27
N ALA A 336 -0.19 4.21 -0.95
CA ALA A 336 1.00 4.19 -0.11
C ALA A 336 2.04 3.20 -0.68
N SER A 337 3.30 3.62 -0.78
CA SER A 337 4.40 2.77 -1.24
C SER A 337 4.80 1.69 -0.21
N ASP A 338 4.39 1.87 1.04
CA ASP A 338 4.63 0.98 2.18
C ASP A 338 3.33 0.93 3.02
N ASP A 339 3.43 1.05 4.35
CA ASP A 339 2.30 1.32 5.24
C ASP A 339 1.74 2.73 5.02
N SER A 340 0.43 2.94 5.21
CA SER A 340 -0.11 4.32 5.21
C SER A 340 0.31 5.08 6.48
N VAL A 341 0.18 4.42 7.63
CA VAL A 341 0.71 4.89 8.92
C VAL A 341 1.43 3.74 9.63
N SER A 342 2.68 3.95 10.01
CA SER A 342 3.50 2.98 10.75
C SER A 342 3.90 3.56 12.11
N VAL A 343 3.45 2.94 13.19
CA VAL A 343 3.84 3.26 14.57
C VAL A 343 4.87 2.24 15.03
N HIS A 344 6.12 2.67 15.19
CA HIS A 344 7.21 1.76 15.51
C HIS A 344 8.28 2.40 16.41
N ASN A 345 9.31 1.62 16.73
CA ASN A 345 10.48 2.06 17.51
C ASN A 345 10.12 2.63 18.88
N ALA A 346 9.34 1.87 19.64
CA ALA A 346 8.86 2.23 20.98
C ALA A 346 8.05 3.53 21.06
N SER A 347 7.58 4.06 19.92
CA SER A 347 6.70 5.22 19.88
C SER A 347 5.42 4.95 20.68
N HIS A 348 4.99 5.93 21.47
CA HIS A 348 3.84 5.78 22.35
C HIS A 348 2.95 7.02 22.44
N HIS A 349 1.70 6.84 22.88
CA HIS A 349 0.70 7.90 22.96
C HIS A 349 0.45 8.47 21.56
N VAL A 350 -0.15 7.64 20.70
CA VAL A 350 -0.46 7.99 19.31
C VAL A 350 -1.96 7.81 19.06
N TRP A 351 -2.58 8.80 18.43
CA TRP A 351 -4.00 8.78 18.12
C TRP A 351 -4.23 8.95 16.61
N ILE A 352 -4.81 7.94 15.98
CA ILE A 352 -5.08 7.86 14.55
C ILE A 352 -6.59 7.86 14.37
N ASP A 353 -7.14 9.01 13.98
CA ASP A 353 -8.57 9.24 14.12
C ASP A 353 -9.24 9.97 12.94
N HIS A 354 -10.45 9.53 12.55
CA HIS A 354 -11.21 10.13 11.44
C HIS A 354 -10.44 10.19 10.11
N ASN A 355 -9.66 9.16 9.79
CA ASN A 355 -8.96 9.05 8.50
C ASN A 355 -9.69 8.11 7.55
N GLU A 356 -9.37 8.20 6.26
CA GLU A 356 -9.76 7.22 5.26
C GLU A 356 -8.52 6.53 4.70
N PHE A 357 -8.54 5.20 4.64
CA PHE A 357 -7.47 4.37 4.11
C PHE A 357 -7.95 3.62 2.89
N TRP A 358 -7.36 3.91 1.74
CA TRP A 358 -7.57 3.18 0.50
C TRP A 358 -6.45 2.15 0.30
N PRO A 359 -6.60 1.19 -0.65
CA PRO A 359 -5.62 0.15 -0.84
C PRO A 359 -4.21 0.72 -1.07
N GLY A 360 -3.28 0.29 -0.23
CA GLY A 360 -1.86 0.61 -0.31
C GLY A 360 -1.01 -0.62 -0.63
N PHE A 361 0.31 -0.50 -0.46
CA PHE A 361 1.24 -1.58 -0.75
C PHE A 361 1.28 -2.67 0.35
N ASP A 362 1.47 -2.27 1.61
CA ASP A 362 1.52 -3.17 2.77
C ASP A 362 0.35 -2.91 3.75
N GLY A 363 0.64 -2.46 4.97
CA GLY A 363 -0.35 -2.20 6.01
C GLY A 363 -1.09 -0.88 5.79
N SER A 364 -2.33 -0.77 6.26
CA SER A 364 -2.93 0.58 6.41
C SER A 364 -2.40 1.24 7.68
N VAL A 365 -2.57 0.58 8.83
CA VAL A 365 -2.06 1.06 10.13
C VAL A 365 -1.33 -0.05 10.87
N ASP A 366 -0.02 0.02 10.89
CA ASP A 366 0.84 -0.95 11.57
C ASP A 366 1.35 -0.42 12.91
N VAL A 367 1.30 -1.23 13.97
CA VAL A 367 1.87 -0.90 15.29
C VAL A 367 2.82 -2.02 15.71
N LYS A 368 4.11 -1.72 15.86
CA LYS A 368 5.16 -2.73 15.99
C LYS A 368 6.32 -2.25 16.86
N ARG A 369 7.23 -3.16 17.22
CA ARG A 369 8.52 -2.84 17.86
C ARG A 369 8.36 -2.00 19.12
N GLN A 370 7.68 -2.57 20.11
CA GLN A 370 7.48 -2.05 21.47
C GLN A 370 6.62 -0.79 21.60
N SER A 371 6.04 -0.32 20.49
CA SER A 371 5.07 0.76 20.51
C SER A 371 3.86 0.43 21.38
N THR A 372 3.25 1.43 22.00
CA THR A 372 2.18 1.20 23.01
C THR A 372 1.39 2.46 23.26
N PHE A 373 0.22 2.36 23.91
CA PHE A 373 -0.66 3.50 24.15
C PHE A 373 -1.13 4.14 22.85
N VAL A 374 -1.73 3.33 21.97
CA VAL A 374 -2.24 3.77 20.67
C VAL A 374 -3.76 3.62 20.62
N THR A 375 -4.45 4.58 20.01
CA THR A 375 -5.88 4.46 19.69
C THR A 375 -6.08 4.70 18.19
N VAL A 376 -6.78 3.78 17.54
CA VAL A 376 -7.20 3.86 16.14
C VAL A 376 -8.73 3.94 16.12
N SER A 377 -9.27 5.12 15.85
CA SER A 377 -10.69 5.40 16.05
C SER A 377 -11.37 6.10 14.88
N TRP A 378 -12.64 5.79 14.63
CA TRP A 378 -13.44 6.52 13.64
C TRP A 378 -12.85 6.57 12.22
N ASN A 379 -11.99 5.63 11.85
CA ASN A 379 -11.41 5.58 10.52
C ASN A 379 -12.27 4.72 9.58
N VAL A 380 -12.15 4.96 8.27
CA VAL A 380 -12.74 4.09 7.24
C VAL A 380 -11.63 3.42 6.44
N PHE A 381 -11.75 2.12 6.24
CA PHE A 381 -10.85 1.31 5.43
C PHE A 381 -11.63 0.78 4.22
N HIS A 382 -11.25 1.23 3.03
CA HIS A 382 -11.93 0.94 1.78
C HIS A 382 -11.20 -0.16 1.01
N GLY A 383 -11.70 -1.40 1.05
CA GLY A 383 -11.17 -2.48 0.21
C GLY A 383 -9.70 -2.84 0.44
N THR A 384 -9.16 -2.51 1.63
CA THR A 384 -7.75 -2.73 1.98
C THR A 384 -7.44 -4.21 2.13
N ASP A 385 -6.29 -4.70 1.64
CA ASP A 385 -5.90 -6.11 1.85
C ASP A 385 -5.43 -6.33 3.30
N LYS A 386 -4.25 -5.79 3.65
CA LYS A 386 -3.66 -5.88 4.99
C LYS A 386 -3.99 -4.61 5.76
N SER A 387 -5.06 -4.63 6.56
CA SER A 387 -5.52 -3.42 7.24
C SER A 387 -4.58 -3.01 8.39
N MET A 388 -4.40 -3.85 9.41
CA MET A 388 -3.67 -3.46 10.62
C MET A 388 -2.90 -4.61 11.27
N LEU A 389 -1.57 -4.56 11.21
CA LEU A 389 -0.72 -5.47 11.97
C LEU A 389 -0.37 -4.87 13.35
N LEU A 390 -0.53 -5.67 14.41
CA LEU A 390 -0.11 -5.33 15.77
C LEU A 390 0.91 -6.37 16.24
N GLY A 391 2.20 -6.03 16.19
CA GLY A 391 3.30 -6.95 16.43
C GLY A 391 3.75 -7.68 15.15
N HIS A 392 4.97 -7.36 14.69
CA HIS A 392 5.41 -7.71 13.33
C HIS A 392 5.93 -9.15 13.16
N SER A 393 6.48 -9.76 14.21
CA SER A 393 7.19 -11.03 14.14
C SER A 393 6.83 -11.94 15.30
N ASP A 394 6.69 -13.24 15.04
CA ASP A 394 6.50 -14.27 16.08
C ASP A 394 7.75 -14.49 16.95
N THR A 395 8.89 -13.95 16.51
CA THR A 395 10.18 -14.10 17.21
C THR A 395 10.70 -12.77 17.75
N PHE A 396 9.81 -11.84 18.09
CA PHE A 396 10.16 -10.54 18.68
C PHE A 396 9.50 -10.37 20.05
N PRO A 397 9.97 -11.09 21.09
CA PRO A 397 9.36 -11.10 22.42
C PRO A 397 9.46 -9.77 23.17
N ASP A 398 10.27 -8.82 22.69
CA ASP A 398 10.36 -7.46 23.24
C ASP A 398 9.02 -6.69 23.19
N ASP A 399 8.07 -7.17 22.37
CA ASP A 399 6.69 -6.67 22.30
C ASP A 399 5.83 -7.11 23.51
N ILE A 400 6.27 -8.09 24.31
CA ILE A 400 5.55 -8.55 25.51
C ILE A 400 5.44 -7.41 26.54
N GLY A 401 4.22 -7.20 27.04
CA GLY A 401 3.90 -6.10 27.97
C GLY A 401 3.73 -4.73 27.30
N ARG A 402 4.01 -4.61 25.99
CA ARG A 402 3.80 -3.43 25.15
C ARG A 402 2.51 -3.59 24.34
N LEU A 403 2.43 -2.93 23.17
CA LEU A 403 1.37 -3.09 22.18
C LEU A 403 -0.04 -2.90 22.76
N LYS A 404 -0.21 -1.97 23.70
CA LYS A 404 -1.52 -1.60 24.24
C LYS A 404 -2.24 -0.70 23.26
N VAL A 405 -3.18 -1.27 22.50
CA VAL A 405 -3.87 -0.58 21.41
C VAL A 405 -5.39 -0.73 21.51
N THR A 406 -6.09 0.37 21.26
CA THR A 406 -7.55 0.43 21.20
C THR A 406 -7.99 0.64 19.76
N TYR A 407 -8.95 -0.14 19.29
CA TYR A 407 -9.58 0.00 17.98
C TYR A 407 -11.07 0.18 18.17
N HIS A 408 -11.64 1.34 17.83
CA HIS A 408 -13.09 1.52 17.95
C HIS A 408 -13.73 2.42 16.91
N HIS A 409 -15.00 2.15 16.63
CA HIS A 409 -15.81 2.96 15.70
C HIS A 409 -15.22 3.07 14.30
N ASN A 410 -14.34 2.15 13.91
CA ASN A 410 -13.82 2.09 12.56
C ASN A 410 -14.79 1.33 11.65
N LEU A 411 -14.82 1.70 10.38
CA LEU A 411 -15.47 0.95 9.30
C LEU A 411 -14.44 0.17 8.50
N PHE A 412 -14.59 -1.14 8.41
CA PHE A 412 -13.86 -2.00 7.48
C PHE A 412 -14.83 -2.47 6.42
N ASP A 413 -14.69 -1.95 5.19
CA ASP A 413 -15.64 -2.21 4.11
C ASP A 413 -14.97 -2.81 2.89
N GLY A 414 -15.24 -4.09 2.65
CA GLY A 414 -14.62 -4.86 1.57
C GLY A 414 -13.14 -5.18 1.81
N SER A 415 -12.62 -4.91 3.01
CA SER A 415 -11.24 -5.22 3.38
C SER A 415 -11.01 -6.73 3.51
N ASN A 416 -9.77 -7.20 3.34
CA ASN A 416 -9.49 -8.64 3.32
C ASN A 416 -9.12 -9.21 4.70
N GLN A 417 -8.12 -8.64 5.39
CA GLN A 417 -7.54 -9.24 6.60
C GLN A 417 -6.90 -8.24 7.56
N ARG A 418 -6.63 -8.71 8.79
CA ARG A 418 -5.88 -8.03 9.87
C ARG A 418 -6.63 -6.85 10.47
N HIS A 419 -7.71 -7.10 11.21
CA HIS A 419 -8.55 -6.04 11.77
C HIS A 419 -8.72 -6.07 13.32
N PRO A 420 -7.66 -6.07 14.14
CA PRO A 420 -6.24 -6.21 13.80
C PRO A 420 -5.78 -7.69 13.77
N ARG A 421 -4.55 -7.93 13.31
CA ARG A 421 -3.80 -9.17 13.60
C ARG A 421 -2.79 -8.90 14.72
N VAL A 422 -2.97 -9.52 15.87
CA VAL A 422 -2.27 -9.23 17.12
C VAL A 422 -1.29 -10.32 17.49
N ARG A 423 -0.07 -9.92 17.86
CA ARG A 423 0.93 -10.75 18.53
C ARG A 423 1.36 -10.09 19.84
N PHE A 424 1.53 -10.90 20.89
CA PHE A 424 2.02 -10.52 22.23
C PHE A 424 1.26 -9.45 23.02
N GLY A 425 0.57 -8.51 22.36
CA GLY A 425 -0.14 -7.40 23.00
C GLY A 425 -1.18 -7.89 23.99
N GLU A 426 -1.13 -7.33 25.20
CA GLU A 426 -2.05 -7.69 26.28
C GLU A 426 -2.25 -6.52 27.29
N PRO A 427 -3.50 -6.10 27.54
CA PRO A 427 -4.70 -6.36 26.74
C PRO A 427 -4.82 -5.43 25.54
N VAL A 428 -5.32 -5.95 24.42
CA VAL A 428 -5.77 -5.17 23.25
C VAL A 428 -7.28 -5.07 23.28
N HIS A 429 -7.83 -3.88 22.98
CA HIS A 429 -9.27 -3.64 23.06
C HIS A 429 -9.84 -3.27 21.69
N VAL A 430 -10.81 -4.06 21.22
CA VAL A 430 -11.46 -3.90 19.92
C VAL A 430 -12.96 -3.78 20.16
N TYR A 431 -13.51 -2.57 20.05
CA TYR A 431 -14.92 -2.35 20.38
C TYR A 431 -15.69 -1.45 19.43
N ASN A 432 -16.99 -1.70 19.27
CA ASN A 432 -17.90 -0.90 18.43
C ASN A 432 -17.37 -0.58 17.02
N ASN A 433 -16.62 -1.49 16.39
CA ASN A 433 -16.25 -1.37 14.98
C ASN A 433 -17.31 -2.04 14.10
N HIS A 434 -17.41 -1.57 12.85
CA HIS A 434 -18.27 -2.15 11.84
C HIS A 434 -17.41 -2.88 10.80
N TYR A 435 -17.57 -4.20 10.70
CA TYR A 435 -16.91 -5.05 9.71
C TYR A 435 -17.94 -5.46 8.67
N ARG A 436 -17.74 -5.07 7.42
CA ARG A 436 -18.66 -5.34 6.32
C ARG A 436 -17.93 -5.97 5.14
N ASN A 437 -18.40 -7.13 4.69
CA ASN A 437 -17.88 -7.85 3.53
C ASN A 437 -16.37 -8.15 3.66
N VAL A 438 -15.94 -8.62 4.83
CA VAL A 438 -14.53 -8.92 5.07
C VAL A 438 -14.15 -10.25 4.41
N GLY A 439 -13.15 -10.22 3.54
CA GLY A 439 -12.82 -11.33 2.64
C GLY A 439 -12.22 -12.57 3.31
N LEU A 440 -11.25 -12.39 4.22
CA LEU A 440 -10.50 -13.47 4.85
C LEU A 440 -10.83 -13.60 6.33
N TYR A 441 -10.55 -12.58 7.15
CA TYR A 441 -10.90 -12.59 8.58
C TYR A 441 -10.93 -11.20 9.22
N GLY A 442 -11.67 -11.09 10.33
CA GLY A 442 -11.73 -9.89 11.18
C GLY A 442 -10.51 -9.78 12.10
N VAL A 443 -10.69 -10.09 13.37
CA VAL A 443 -9.67 -10.01 14.42
C VAL A 443 -8.87 -11.32 14.48
N ALA A 444 -7.55 -11.26 14.66
CA ALA A 444 -6.76 -12.44 14.99
C ALA A 444 -5.91 -12.19 16.23
N SER A 445 -6.01 -13.05 17.23
CA SER A 445 -5.15 -13.09 18.41
C SER A 445 -4.17 -14.25 18.29
N THR A 446 -2.87 -13.94 18.27
CA THR A 446 -1.79 -14.91 18.07
C THR A 446 -0.64 -14.65 19.03
N GLU A 447 0.29 -15.60 19.14
CA GLU A 447 1.51 -15.46 19.96
C GLU A 447 1.21 -15.02 21.40
N ASN A 448 0.25 -15.69 22.04
CA ASN A 448 -0.16 -15.42 23.42
C ASN A 448 -0.62 -13.97 23.70
N ALA A 449 -0.97 -13.20 22.65
CA ALA A 449 -1.70 -11.95 22.79
C ALA A 449 -3.01 -12.18 23.56
N GLY A 450 -3.57 -11.14 24.17
CA GLY A 450 -4.94 -11.18 24.67
C GLY A 450 -5.76 -10.00 24.17
N VAL A 451 -6.89 -10.33 23.57
CA VAL A 451 -7.75 -9.37 22.89
C VAL A 451 -9.17 -9.44 23.46
N VAL A 452 -9.70 -8.29 23.83
CA VAL A 452 -11.12 -8.12 24.15
C VAL A 452 -11.84 -7.61 22.91
N VAL A 453 -12.79 -8.39 22.39
CA VAL A 453 -13.61 -8.05 21.22
C VAL A 453 -15.05 -7.84 21.67
N GLU A 454 -15.50 -6.59 21.79
CA GLU A 454 -16.83 -6.29 22.36
C GLU A 454 -17.67 -5.26 21.62
N GLY A 455 -18.99 -5.47 21.55
CA GLY A 455 -19.90 -4.48 20.94
C GLY A 455 -19.70 -4.27 19.44
N ASN A 456 -18.97 -5.12 18.72
CA ASN A 456 -18.70 -4.95 17.29
C ASN A 456 -19.84 -5.51 16.44
N TYR A 457 -20.01 -4.96 15.23
CA TYR A 457 -20.97 -5.46 14.25
C TYR A 457 -20.24 -6.11 13.07
N PHE A 458 -20.44 -7.41 12.87
CA PHE A 458 -19.87 -8.17 11.76
C PHE A 458 -20.97 -8.53 10.76
N GLU A 459 -20.82 -8.09 9.52
CA GLU A 459 -21.73 -8.34 8.40
C GLU A 459 -20.98 -9.00 7.25
N ASN A 460 -21.43 -10.19 6.84
CA ASN A 460 -20.82 -10.98 5.76
C ASN A 460 -19.32 -11.26 6.01
N VAL A 461 -18.98 -11.72 7.23
CA VAL A 461 -17.62 -12.05 7.63
C VAL A 461 -17.54 -13.53 8.00
N ALA A 462 -16.94 -14.34 7.14
CA ALA A 462 -16.85 -15.80 7.33
C ALA A 462 -16.09 -16.17 8.62
N PHE A 463 -15.05 -15.42 8.97
CA PHE A 463 -14.21 -15.66 10.15
C PHE A 463 -14.03 -14.35 10.94
N PRO A 464 -15.00 -13.98 11.80
CA PRO A 464 -14.91 -12.74 12.58
C PRO A 464 -13.70 -12.67 13.50
N CYS A 465 -13.32 -13.81 14.10
CA CYS A 465 -12.20 -13.89 15.03
C CYS A 465 -11.42 -15.21 14.88
N TYR A 466 -10.09 -15.12 14.96
CA TYR A 466 -9.19 -16.24 15.20
C TYR A 466 -8.49 -16.10 16.56
N SER A 467 -8.34 -17.19 17.30
CA SER A 467 -7.55 -17.24 18.53
C SER A 467 -7.05 -18.64 18.87
N THR A 468 -7.96 -19.58 19.09
CA THR A 468 -7.70 -20.93 19.64
C THR A 468 -6.69 -21.74 18.82
N ASN A 469 -6.74 -21.60 17.50
CA ASN A 469 -5.87 -22.33 16.59
C ASN A 469 -4.66 -21.51 16.11
N GLY A 470 -4.50 -20.29 16.63
CA GLY A 470 -3.58 -19.32 16.05
C GLY A 470 -4.04 -18.89 14.66
N TYR A 471 -3.10 -18.43 13.84
CA TYR A 471 -3.38 -18.10 12.45
C TYR A 471 -2.10 -18.22 11.59
N ALA A 472 -2.20 -18.94 10.48
CA ALA A 472 -1.05 -19.34 9.67
C ALA A 472 0.02 -20.02 10.54
N ASP A 473 1.27 -19.57 10.46
CA ASP A 473 2.37 -20.13 11.25
C ASP A 473 2.42 -19.61 12.69
N SER A 474 1.59 -18.61 13.04
CA SER A 474 1.59 -18.02 14.37
C SER A 474 0.79 -18.86 15.35
N ALA A 475 1.39 -19.12 16.51
CA ALA A 475 0.80 -19.86 17.60
C ALA A 475 -0.48 -19.18 18.15
N PRO A 476 -1.34 -19.93 18.87
CA PRO A 476 -2.55 -19.40 19.48
C PRO A 476 -2.35 -18.18 20.39
N GLY A 477 -3.33 -17.29 20.37
CA GLY A 477 -3.53 -16.22 21.35
C GLY A 477 -4.71 -16.51 22.28
N ARG A 478 -5.03 -15.53 23.11
CA ARG A 478 -6.21 -15.47 23.97
C ARG A 478 -7.16 -14.40 23.43
N LEU A 479 -8.45 -14.69 23.46
CA LEU A 479 -9.47 -13.74 23.00
C LEU A 479 -10.74 -13.99 23.79
N VAL A 480 -11.28 -12.93 24.39
CA VAL A 480 -12.62 -12.94 24.97
C VAL A 480 -13.53 -12.05 24.12
N GLN A 481 -14.79 -12.45 23.98
CA GLN A 481 -15.74 -11.72 23.16
C GLN A 481 -17.10 -11.62 23.83
N ARG A 482 -17.77 -10.48 23.66
CA ARG A 482 -19.07 -10.20 24.29
C ARG A 482 -19.83 -9.12 23.54
N ALA A 483 -21.17 -9.18 23.59
CA ALA A 483 -22.05 -8.16 23.02
C ALA A 483 -21.80 -7.85 21.52
N ASN A 484 -21.18 -8.75 20.75
CA ASN A 484 -21.00 -8.57 19.31
C ASN A 484 -22.27 -9.00 18.55
N ALA A 485 -22.55 -8.34 17.43
CA ALA A 485 -23.59 -8.73 16.48
C ALA A 485 -22.95 -9.42 15.27
N PHE A 486 -23.50 -10.58 14.87
CA PHE A 486 -23.05 -11.35 13.72
C PHE A 486 -24.21 -11.53 12.74
N VAL A 487 -24.13 -10.88 11.59
CA VAL A 487 -25.09 -10.97 10.49
C VAL A 487 -24.41 -11.65 9.31
N ASN A 488 -24.96 -12.77 8.84
CA ASN A 488 -24.37 -13.59 7.75
C ASN A 488 -22.88 -13.89 7.96
N SER A 489 -22.48 -14.11 9.21
CA SER A 489 -21.08 -14.24 9.62
C SER A 489 -20.85 -15.55 10.36
N GLY A 490 -19.62 -16.05 10.36
CA GLY A 490 -19.25 -17.26 11.10
C GLY A 490 -19.09 -17.00 12.61
N PRO A 491 -18.73 -18.03 13.39
CA PRO A 491 -18.46 -17.86 14.81
C PRO A 491 -17.16 -17.09 15.04
N CYS A 492 -17.13 -16.28 16.10
CA CYS A 492 -15.91 -15.67 16.64
C CYS A 492 -15.22 -16.66 17.60
N GLU A 493 -14.01 -17.13 17.27
CA GLU A 493 -13.21 -17.96 18.17
C GLU A 493 -12.84 -17.21 19.44
N ALA A 494 -13.10 -17.81 20.61
CA ALA A 494 -12.71 -17.28 21.91
C ALA A 494 -12.02 -18.37 22.75
N ASN A 495 -10.98 -17.97 23.49
CA ASN A 495 -10.21 -18.86 24.35
C ASN A 495 -9.43 -18.09 25.42
N GLY A 496 -9.22 -18.72 26.57
CA GLY A 496 -8.41 -18.20 27.67
C GLY A 496 -9.06 -17.03 28.41
N SER A 497 -8.23 -16.23 29.08
CA SER A 497 -8.60 -15.01 29.78
C SER A 497 -7.74 -13.85 29.31
N VAL A 498 -8.31 -12.64 29.39
CA VAL A 498 -7.68 -11.39 28.96
C VAL A 498 -7.86 -10.36 30.07
N THR A 499 -6.86 -9.52 30.29
CA THR A 499 -6.99 -8.42 31.26
C THR A 499 -8.06 -7.41 30.80
N GLU A 500 -8.98 -7.03 31.70
CA GLU A 500 -10.11 -6.17 31.33
C GLU A 500 -9.68 -4.70 31.11
N PRO A 501 -10.04 -4.07 29.96
CA PRO A 501 -9.63 -2.71 29.63
C PRO A 501 -10.31 -1.64 30.50
N GLY A 502 -11.48 -1.91 31.08
CA GLY A 502 -12.23 -0.94 31.89
C GLY A 502 -11.51 -0.47 33.17
N GLY A 503 -10.48 -1.18 33.62
CA GLY A 503 -9.61 -0.74 34.71
C GLY A 503 -8.46 0.18 34.26
N LEU A 504 -8.27 0.37 32.95
CA LEU A 504 -7.12 1.07 32.37
C LEU A 504 -7.50 2.45 31.81
N TYR A 505 -8.71 2.60 31.28
CA TYR A 505 -9.30 3.86 30.86
C TYR A 505 -10.84 3.77 30.87
N GLY A 506 -11.52 4.92 30.93
CA GLY A 506 -12.97 4.98 30.81
C GLY A 506 -13.41 4.86 29.35
N TYR A 507 -14.42 4.03 29.07
CA TYR A 507 -15.09 3.94 27.78
C TYR A 507 -16.57 3.64 27.97
N GLN A 508 -17.37 3.87 26.93
CA GLN A 508 -18.76 3.45 26.88
C GLN A 508 -18.96 2.57 25.66
N LEU A 509 -19.67 1.46 25.87
CA LEU A 509 -20.02 0.54 24.81
C LEU A 509 -21.39 0.92 24.23
N ASP A 510 -21.42 1.16 22.92
CA ASP A 510 -22.67 1.24 22.19
C ASP A 510 -23.26 -0.16 21.97
N ASP A 511 -24.58 -0.23 21.83
CA ASP A 511 -25.23 -1.44 21.35
C ASP A 511 -24.70 -1.76 19.94
N ALA A 512 -24.15 -2.96 19.76
CA ALA A 512 -23.60 -3.44 18.50
C ALA A 512 -24.57 -3.25 17.34
N ALA A 513 -25.88 -3.43 17.55
CA ALA A 513 -26.88 -3.25 16.50
C ALA A 513 -26.96 -1.81 15.96
N THR A 514 -26.53 -0.81 16.74
CA THR A 514 -26.53 0.61 16.36
C THR A 514 -25.21 1.07 15.74
N VAL A 515 -24.15 0.28 15.88
CA VAL A 515 -22.80 0.60 15.39
C VAL A 515 -22.76 0.92 13.91
N PRO A 516 -23.43 0.19 12.99
CA PRO A 516 -23.42 0.53 11.57
C PRO A 516 -23.88 1.97 11.28
N ALA A 517 -24.96 2.42 11.93
CA ALA A 517 -25.50 3.77 11.74
C ALA A 517 -24.57 4.83 12.33
N LYS A 518 -24.01 4.58 13.51
CA LYS A 518 -23.06 5.50 14.17
C LYS A 518 -21.78 5.66 13.37
N VAL A 519 -21.17 4.54 12.98
CA VAL A 519 -19.94 4.53 12.18
C VAL A 519 -20.17 5.19 10.82
N ALA A 520 -21.28 4.92 10.14
CA ALA A 520 -21.61 5.60 8.86
C ALA A 520 -21.80 7.13 9.02
N ALA A 521 -22.26 7.58 10.18
CA ALA A 521 -22.47 8.98 10.48
C ALA A 521 -21.21 9.71 10.98
N GLY A 522 -20.29 9.00 11.65
CA GLY A 522 -19.14 9.62 12.30
C GLY A 522 -17.80 9.33 11.65
N ALA A 523 -17.57 8.15 11.08
CA ALA A 523 -16.23 7.76 10.64
C ALA A 523 -15.79 8.43 9.33
N GLY A 524 -14.47 8.57 9.17
CA GLY A 524 -13.82 9.09 7.97
C GLY A 524 -13.59 10.60 7.99
N VAL A 525 -13.15 11.13 6.84
CA VAL A 525 -12.79 12.53 6.71
C VAL A 525 -14.02 13.45 6.60
N GLY A 526 -13.83 14.74 6.92
CA GLY A 526 -14.87 15.77 6.83
C GLY A 526 -15.90 15.74 7.97
N ARG A 527 -15.55 15.15 9.11
CA ARG A 527 -16.45 14.91 10.24
C ARG A 527 -16.02 15.58 11.55
N ILE A 528 -14.88 16.29 11.57
CA ILE A 528 -14.28 16.89 12.76
C ILE A 528 -14.09 18.40 12.67
#